data_AF-A0A1Q5F8U2-F1
#
_entry.id   AF-A0A1Q5F8U2-F1
#
_cell.length_a   1.000
_cell.length_b   1.000
_cell.length_c   1.000
_cell.angle_alpha   90.00
_cell.angle_beta   90.00
_cell.angle_gamma   90.00
#
_symmetry.space_group_name_H-M   'P 1'
#
loop_
_entity.id
_entity.type
_entity.pdbx_description
1 polymer ?
#
loop_
_entity_poly.entity_id
_entity_poly.type
_entity_poly.pdbx_seq_one_letter_code
_entity_poly.pdbx_strand_id
1 'polypeptide(L)'
;MNDIAHDYDNVERAAAEFDKLHAKLSAKKHKVNNGHAKASSTGRGDGLGEVVAKAASTALQSIEKALDSLADHADKASKGLLKMNKNHRENEERLGQEFQRIVAKHDTTPVYLLGADGRIQRLHSDGSAPKPITGHEPGIRDLLSPDPNGPGNLTTVGPPNDRTKFPFTPKRRPKEGRPQVPSTKIDPGSSELARATQRARRATNQYGGGVEENPSANYAAFHYDNGTGNPVIVVAQSIPRSSHSEIVLGLPFLRKGLQDNVDAVYTERQPCPTGSTCGAWLKQYFPKTTDVTHSFDYNGQASSDGNVQHNRYLINLKRRHQQIYG
;
A
#
# COMPACT_ATOMS: atom_id res chain seq x y z
N MET A 1 9.83 13.65 21.15
CA MET A 1 8.57 13.64 20.38
C MET A 1 7.66 12.67 21.10
N ASN A 2 6.46 13.10 21.50
CA ASN A 2 5.52 12.24 22.22
C ASN A 2 5.00 11.16 21.28
N ASP A 3 5.40 9.92 21.54
CA ASP A 3 4.78 8.74 20.95
C ASP A 3 3.28 8.80 21.24
N ILE A 4 2.46 8.74 20.19
CA ILE A 4 1.05 8.41 20.35
C ILE A 4 1.01 6.89 20.54
N ALA A 5 1.40 6.43 21.73
CA ALA A 5 0.99 5.11 22.20
C ALA A 5 -0.54 5.17 22.29
N HIS A 6 -1.23 4.41 21.44
CA HIS A 6 -2.68 4.28 21.56
C HIS A 6 -2.99 3.56 22.87
N ASP A 7 -3.36 4.35 23.89
CA ASP A 7 -3.83 3.83 25.17
C ASP A 7 -5.25 3.30 24.98
N TYR A 8 -5.33 2.02 24.59
CA TYR A 8 -6.57 1.30 24.38
C TYR A 8 -7.45 1.31 25.64
N ASP A 9 -6.84 1.28 26.81
CA ASP A 9 -7.54 1.36 28.09
C ASP A 9 -8.17 2.73 28.31
N ASN A 10 -7.57 3.82 27.81
CA ASN A 10 -8.20 5.16 27.82
C ASN A 10 -9.42 5.23 26.89
N VAL A 11 -9.39 4.58 25.72
CA VAL A 11 -10.52 4.58 24.79
C VAL A 11 -11.67 3.74 25.34
N GLU A 12 -11.39 2.59 25.94
CA GLU A 12 -12.41 1.78 26.64
C GLU A 12 -12.99 2.52 27.85
N ARG A 13 -12.15 3.20 28.65
CA ARG A 13 -12.62 4.06 29.75
C ARG A 13 -13.52 5.20 29.24
N ALA A 14 -13.16 5.84 28.13
CA ALA A 14 -13.99 6.90 27.54
C ALA A 14 -15.34 6.36 27.06
N ALA A 15 -15.37 5.18 26.40
CA ALA A 15 -16.62 4.52 26.00
C ALA A 15 -17.50 4.19 27.22
N ALA A 16 -16.90 3.66 28.30
CA ALA A 16 -17.62 3.38 29.54
C ALA A 16 -18.23 4.63 30.20
N GLU A 17 -17.58 5.79 30.11
CA GLU A 17 -18.16 7.06 30.58
C GLU A 17 -19.35 7.52 29.72
N PHE A 18 -19.31 7.29 28.40
CA PHE A 18 -20.47 7.54 27.53
C PHE A 18 -21.65 6.60 27.84
N ASP A 19 -21.39 5.33 28.15
CA ASP A 19 -22.44 4.39 28.56
C ASP A 19 -23.08 4.79 29.90
N LYS A 20 -22.26 5.23 30.88
CA LYS A 20 -22.76 5.80 32.14
C LYS A 20 -23.59 7.06 31.90
N LEU A 21 -23.18 7.92 30.97
CA LEU A 21 -23.93 9.11 30.60
C LEU A 21 -25.27 8.74 29.96
N HIS A 22 -25.28 7.79 29.03
CA HIS A 22 -26.50 7.25 28.42
C HIS A 22 -27.46 6.73 29.50
N ALA A 23 -27.00 5.87 30.41
CA ALA A 23 -27.84 5.34 31.50
C ALA A 23 -28.43 6.44 32.39
N LYS A 24 -27.65 7.48 32.72
CA LYS A 24 -28.12 8.65 33.48
C LYS A 24 -29.19 9.44 32.71
N LEU A 25 -29.02 9.63 31.40
CA LEU A 25 -29.98 10.34 30.55
C LEU A 25 -31.29 9.55 30.42
N SER A 26 -31.22 8.22 30.21
CA SER A 26 -32.40 7.35 30.18
C SER A 26 -33.15 7.35 31.51
N ALA A 27 -32.44 7.30 32.64
CA ALA A 27 -33.07 7.41 33.97
C ALA A 27 -33.76 8.77 34.19
N LYS A 28 -33.16 9.87 33.71
CA LYS A 28 -33.79 11.20 33.75
C LYS A 28 -35.02 11.27 32.84
N LYS A 29 -34.97 10.66 31.65
CA LYS A 29 -36.13 10.55 30.75
C LYS A 29 -37.30 9.87 31.45
N HIS A 30 -37.09 8.74 32.12
CA HIS A 30 -38.16 8.06 32.86
C HIS A 30 -38.82 8.98 33.92
N LYS A 31 -38.05 9.82 34.61
CA LYS A 31 -38.58 10.79 35.56
C LYS A 31 -39.42 11.89 34.87
N VAL A 32 -38.94 12.38 33.72
CA VAL A 32 -39.68 13.38 32.90
C VAL A 32 -40.99 12.80 32.38
N ASN A 33 -40.99 11.56 31.88
CA ASN A 33 -42.19 10.88 31.38
C ASN A 33 -43.23 10.67 32.48
N ASN A 34 -42.78 10.31 33.69
CA ASN A 34 -43.67 10.23 34.86
C ASN A 34 -44.25 11.60 35.25
N GLY A 35 -43.48 12.69 35.10
CA GLY A 35 -43.96 14.05 35.30
C GLY A 35 -44.97 14.49 34.24
N HIS A 36 -44.73 14.14 32.98
CA HIS A 36 -45.62 14.40 31.84
C HIS A 36 -46.96 13.69 31.99
N ALA A 37 -46.95 12.42 32.40
CA ALA A 37 -48.17 11.65 32.69
C ALA A 37 -48.99 12.25 33.86
N LYS A 38 -48.33 12.88 34.84
CA LYS A 38 -49.00 13.57 35.95
C LYS A 38 -49.55 14.95 35.56
N ALA A 39 -48.79 15.72 34.78
CA ALA A 39 -49.23 17.04 34.32
C ALA A 39 -50.42 16.95 33.35
N SER A 40 -50.45 15.91 32.51
CA SER A 40 -51.57 15.65 31.61
C SER A 40 -52.85 15.17 32.30
N SER A 41 -52.77 14.68 33.55
CA SER A 41 -53.94 14.21 34.30
C SER A 41 -54.54 15.23 35.28
N THR A 42 -53.79 16.28 35.64
CA THR A 42 -54.18 17.26 36.69
C THR A 42 -54.99 18.47 36.20
N GLY A 43 -55.16 18.66 34.89
CA GLY A 43 -55.87 19.82 34.30
C GLY A 43 -57.37 19.62 33.99
N ARG A 44 -58.00 18.53 34.45
CA ARG A 44 -59.42 18.26 34.15
C ARG A 44 -60.34 19.00 35.14
N GLY A 45 -60.83 20.19 34.78
CA GLY A 45 -61.95 20.81 35.51
C GLY A 45 -62.14 22.32 35.39
N ASP A 46 -61.12 23.10 35.04
CA ASP A 46 -61.26 24.55 34.76
C ASP A 46 -60.39 25.00 33.57
N GLY A 47 -60.83 26.05 32.87
CA GLY A 47 -60.21 26.51 31.62
C GLY A 47 -58.81 27.15 31.77
N LEU A 48 -58.42 27.60 32.97
CA LEU A 48 -57.07 28.09 33.25
C LEU A 48 -56.11 26.91 33.53
N GLY A 49 -56.57 25.89 34.25
CA GLY A 49 -55.85 24.65 34.52
C GLY A 49 -55.55 23.86 33.25
N GLU A 50 -56.44 23.86 32.27
CA GLU A 50 -56.22 23.19 30.98
C GLU A 50 -55.11 23.85 30.15
N VAL A 51 -55.06 25.19 30.12
CA VAL A 51 -54.01 25.96 29.41
C VAL A 51 -52.65 25.74 30.07
N VAL A 52 -52.58 25.79 31.40
CA VAL A 52 -51.35 25.55 32.15
C VAL A 52 -50.86 24.10 31.97
N ALA A 53 -51.75 23.11 32.03
CA ALA A 53 -51.42 21.71 31.80
C ALA A 53 -50.88 21.46 30.38
N LYS A 54 -51.47 22.11 29.36
CA LYS A 54 -51.02 22.00 27.96
C LYS A 54 -49.63 22.61 27.76
N ALA A 55 -49.38 23.80 28.32
CA ALA A 55 -48.05 24.44 28.24
C ALA A 55 -46.97 23.59 28.92
N ALA A 56 -47.26 23.04 30.11
CA ALA A 56 -46.36 22.14 30.82
C ALA A 56 -46.11 20.84 30.04
N SER A 57 -47.15 20.25 29.44
CA SER A 57 -47.06 19.06 28.60
C SER A 57 -46.13 19.28 27.38
N THR A 58 -46.28 20.41 26.67
CA THR A 58 -45.42 20.76 25.54
C THR A 58 -43.96 20.97 25.95
N ALA A 59 -43.71 21.66 27.06
CA ALA A 59 -42.36 21.85 27.58
C ALA A 59 -41.68 20.52 27.94
N LEU A 60 -42.40 19.62 28.62
CA LEU A 60 -41.89 18.29 28.99
C LEU A 60 -41.63 17.41 27.77
N GLN A 61 -42.46 17.50 26.72
CA GLN A 61 -42.25 16.77 25.46
C GLN A 61 -41.00 17.26 24.71
N SER A 62 -40.71 18.56 24.71
CA SER A 62 -39.47 19.10 24.14
C SER A 62 -38.23 18.63 24.90
N ILE A 63 -38.33 18.56 26.24
CA ILE A 63 -37.26 18.03 27.09
C ILE A 63 -37.05 16.53 26.82
N GLU A 64 -38.12 15.75 26.65
CA GLU A 64 -38.04 14.33 26.30
C GLU A 64 -37.29 14.13 24.97
N LYS A 65 -37.64 14.87 23.92
CA LYS A 65 -36.96 14.80 22.62
C LYS A 65 -35.47 15.17 22.71
N ALA A 66 -35.13 16.17 23.53
CA ALA A 66 -33.74 16.55 23.74
C ALA A 66 -32.95 15.47 24.49
N LEU A 67 -33.55 14.84 25.50
CA LEU A 67 -32.96 13.72 26.22
C LEU A 67 -32.75 12.50 25.31
N ASP A 68 -33.70 12.21 24.42
CA ASP A 68 -33.57 11.15 23.41
C ASP A 68 -32.41 11.40 22.45
N SER A 69 -32.32 12.61 21.91
CA SER A 69 -31.22 12.95 21.00
C SER A 69 -29.85 12.86 21.67
N LEU A 70 -29.74 13.27 22.94
CA LEU A 70 -28.49 13.18 23.70
C LEU A 70 -28.12 11.73 24.05
N ALA A 71 -29.11 10.91 24.40
CA ALA A 71 -28.90 9.49 24.65
C ALA A 71 -28.42 8.78 23.38
N ASP A 72 -29.08 9.01 22.25
CA ASP A 72 -28.68 8.45 20.95
C ASP A 72 -27.26 8.85 20.54
N HIS A 73 -26.86 10.10 20.79
CA HIS A 73 -25.50 10.56 20.51
C HIS A 73 -24.47 9.90 21.43
N ALA A 74 -24.76 9.74 22.72
CA ALA A 74 -23.86 9.06 23.65
C ALA A 74 -23.66 7.57 23.27
N ASP A 75 -24.74 6.86 22.90
CA ASP A 75 -24.67 5.47 22.43
C ASP A 75 -23.87 5.34 21.13
N LYS A 76 -24.11 6.23 20.14
CA LYS A 76 -23.35 6.25 18.88
C LYS A 76 -21.88 6.56 19.10
N ALA A 77 -21.55 7.47 20.01
CA ALA A 77 -20.17 7.81 20.35
C ALA A 77 -19.44 6.63 21.00
N SER A 78 -20.07 5.96 21.98
CA SER A 78 -19.53 4.76 22.63
C SER A 78 -19.26 3.64 21.61
N LYS A 79 -20.26 3.28 20.79
CA LYS A 79 -20.13 2.27 19.73
C LYS A 79 -19.08 2.64 18.69
N GLY A 80 -18.99 3.92 18.33
CA GLY A 80 -17.97 4.44 17.41
C GLY A 80 -16.55 4.28 17.95
N LEU A 81 -16.33 4.65 19.22
CA LEU A 81 -15.04 4.49 19.90
C LEU A 81 -14.64 3.02 20.04
N LEU A 82 -15.55 2.14 20.43
CA LEU A 82 -15.29 0.70 20.54
C LEU A 82 -14.96 0.08 19.18
N LYS A 83 -15.70 0.45 18.12
CA LYS A 83 -15.43 -0.02 16.76
C LYS A 83 -14.08 0.48 16.25
N MET A 84 -13.75 1.74 16.48
CA MET A 84 -12.47 2.32 16.14
C MET A 84 -11.34 1.59 16.88
N ASN A 85 -11.47 1.43 18.20
CA ASN A 85 -10.52 0.72 19.05
C ASN A 85 -10.26 -0.71 18.54
N LYS A 86 -11.32 -1.48 18.29
CA LYS A 86 -11.24 -2.82 17.72
C LYS A 86 -10.50 -2.84 16.38
N ASN A 87 -10.86 -1.94 15.46
CA ASN A 87 -10.21 -1.86 14.15
C ASN A 87 -8.71 -1.51 14.26
N HIS A 88 -8.34 -0.63 15.21
CA HIS A 88 -6.94 -0.28 15.45
C HIS A 88 -6.17 -1.47 16.02
N ARG A 89 -6.73 -2.17 17.01
CA ARG A 89 -6.13 -3.36 17.60
C ARG A 89 -5.94 -4.48 16.58
N GLU A 90 -6.97 -4.79 15.79
CA GLU A 90 -6.88 -5.78 14.71
C GLU A 90 -5.83 -5.37 13.65
N ASN A 91 -5.75 -4.08 13.33
CA ASN A 91 -4.77 -3.57 12.39
C ASN A 91 -3.34 -3.63 12.95
N GLU A 92 -3.14 -3.33 14.23
CA GLU A 92 -1.84 -3.43 14.91
C GLU A 92 -1.40 -4.87 15.13
N GLU A 93 -2.31 -5.79 15.49
CA GLU A 93 -2.03 -7.22 15.56
C GLU A 93 -1.63 -7.76 14.18
N ARG A 94 -2.36 -7.35 13.13
CA ARG A 94 -1.99 -7.68 11.74
C ARG A 94 -0.62 -7.10 11.37
N LEU A 95 -0.33 -5.85 11.75
CA LEU A 95 0.97 -5.21 11.51
C LEU A 95 2.08 -5.92 12.29
N GLY A 96 1.84 -6.33 13.54
CA GLY A 96 2.77 -7.08 14.37
C GLY A 96 3.05 -8.46 13.78
N GLN A 97 2.04 -9.14 13.24
CA GLN A 97 2.22 -10.40 12.52
C GLN A 97 2.92 -10.22 11.16
N GLU A 98 2.61 -9.15 10.42
CA GLU A 98 3.29 -8.79 9.18
C GLU A 98 4.77 -8.46 9.46
N PHE A 99 5.05 -7.74 10.56
CA PHE A 99 6.37 -7.43 11.05
C PHE A 99 7.12 -8.68 11.50
N GLN A 100 6.49 -9.56 12.28
CA GLN A 100 7.08 -10.85 12.65
C GLN A 100 7.36 -11.70 11.42
N ARG A 101 6.53 -11.66 10.37
CA ARG A 101 6.84 -12.34 9.09
C ARG A 101 7.99 -11.69 8.33
N ILE A 102 8.09 -10.36 8.33
CA ILE A 102 9.17 -9.58 7.70
C ILE A 102 10.50 -9.78 8.44
N VAL A 103 10.46 -9.90 9.77
CA VAL A 103 11.64 -10.09 10.63
C VAL A 103 12.05 -11.56 10.73
N ALA A 104 11.10 -12.49 10.82
CA ALA A 104 11.38 -13.93 10.94
C ALA A 104 11.75 -14.59 9.61
N LYS A 105 11.37 -14.00 8.46
CA LYS A 105 11.96 -14.36 7.16
C LYS A 105 13.06 -13.35 6.86
N HIS A 106 14.28 -13.64 7.29
CA HIS A 106 15.43 -12.99 6.68
C HIS A 106 15.33 -13.23 5.18
N ASP A 107 14.99 -12.21 4.39
CA ASP A 107 15.25 -12.22 2.96
C ASP A 107 16.78 -12.41 2.82
N THR A 108 17.20 -13.66 2.62
CA THR A 108 18.61 -14.05 2.57
C THR A 108 19.24 -13.59 1.27
N THR A 109 18.42 -13.36 0.25
CA THR A 109 18.87 -13.01 -1.08
C THR A 109 19.30 -11.53 -1.09
N PRO A 110 20.56 -11.24 -1.48
CA PRO A 110 21.00 -9.90 -1.81
C PRO A 110 20.04 -9.12 -2.70
N VAL A 111 19.65 -7.91 -2.29
CA VAL A 111 18.79 -7.03 -3.10
C VAL A 111 19.58 -5.82 -3.57
N TYR A 112 19.50 -5.51 -4.87
CA TYR A 112 20.16 -4.38 -5.50
C TYR A 112 19.15 -3.48 -6.21
N LEU A 113 19.39 -2.17 -6.18
CA LEU A 113 18.66 -1.16 -6.93
C LEU A 113 19.46 -0.77 -8.17
N LEU A 114 18.82 -0.85 -9.33
CA LEU A 114 19.27 -0.22 -10.57
C LEU A 114 18.73 1.21 -10.64
N GLY A 115 19.65 2.18 -10.52
CA GLY A 115 19.37 3.60 -10.69
C GLY A 115 19.11 3.97 -12.15
N ALA A 116 18.42 5.09 -12.36
CA ALA A 116 18.15 5.63 -13.69
C ALA A 116 19.42 6.07 -14.45
N ASP A 117 20.52 6.30 -13.74
CA ASP A 117 21.85 6.58 -14.30
C ASP A 117 22.62 5.31 -14.68
N GLY A 118 22.04 4.12 -14.45
CA GLY A 118 22.66 2.83 -14.73
C GLY A 118 23.57 2.32 -13.62
N ARG A 119 23.66 2.99 -12.46
CA ARG A 119 24.42 2.50 -11.30
C ARG A 119 23.64 1.45 -10.52
N ILE A 120 24.36 0.49 -9.97
CA ILE A 120 23.83 -0.50 -9.04
C ILE A 120 24.18 -0.09 -7.60
N GLN A 121 23.20 -0.17 -6.72
CA GLN A 121 23.35 0.11 -5.29
C GLN A 121 22.75 -1.03 -4.46
N ARG A 122 23.32 -1.32 -3.30
CA ARG A 122 22.79 -2.34 -2.39
C ARG A 122 21.57 -1.79 -1.63
N LEU A 123 20.48 -2.56 -1.61
CA LEU A 123 19.31 -2.32 -0.76
C LEU A 123 19.40 -3.17 0.51
N HIS A 124 19.35 -2.51 1.65
CA HIS A 124 19.43 -3.15 2.97
C HIS A 124 18.04 -3.50 3.51
N SER A 125 17.95 -4.61 4.24
CA SER A 125 16.69 -5.09 4.84
C SER A 125 16.12 -4.12 5.87
N ASP A 126 17.00 -3.37 6.52
CA ASP A 126 16.65 -2.27 7.43
C ASP A 126 16.08 -1.05 6.71
N GLY A 127 15.97 -1.09 5.37
CA GLY A 127 15.51 -0.05 4.45
C GLY A 127 16.19 1.31 4.61
N SER A 128 17.44 1.31 5.09
CA SER A 128 18.34 2.45 5.00
C SER A 128 18.59 2.86 3.55
N ALA A 129 19.16 4.06 3.37
CA ALA A 129 19.49 4.58 2.05
C ALA A 129 20.36 3.57 1.26
N PRO A 130 20.15 3.44 -0.06
CA PRO A 130 20.94 2.51 -0.86
C PRO A 130 22.43 2.85 -0.78
N LYS A 131 23.28 1.84 -0.63
CA LYS A 131 24.73 2.04 -0.55
C LYS A 131 25.41 1.69 -1.87
N PRO A 132 26.44 2.44 -2.31
CA PRO A 132 27.25 2.06 -3.45
C PRO A 132 27.87 0.68 -3.25
N ILE A 133 27.95 -0.09 -4.34
CA ILE A 133 28.67 -1.37 -4.37
C ILE A 133 30.14 -1.17 -4.76
N THR A 134 30.97 -2.16 -4.49
CA THR A 134 32.41 -2.17 -4.81
C THR A 134 32.72 -2.85 -6.15
N GLY A 135 31.79 -3.67 -6.67
CA GLY A 135 31.97 -4.50 -7.85
C GLY A 135 32.54 -5.90 -7.56
N HIS A 136 32.79 -6.22 -6.28
CA HIS A 136 33.25 -7.53 -5.83
C HIS A 136 32.14 -8.37 -5.20
N GLU A 137 30.91 -7.87 -5.20
CA GLU A 137 29.78 -8.55 -4.61
C GLU A 137 29.46 -9.86 -5.36
N PRO A 138 29.26 -10.96 -4.63
CA PRO A 138 28.94 -12.25 -5.24
C PRO A 138 27.58 -12.19 -5.95
N GLY A 139 27.45 -12.95 -7.04
CA GLY A 139 26.18 -13.15 -7.75
C GLY A 139 25.75 -12.06 -8.73
N ILE A 140 26.43 -10.90 -8.79
CA ILE A 140 26.03 -9.79 -9.67
C ILE A 140 27.13 -9.30 -10.62
N ARG A 141 28.38 -9.74 -10.42
CA ARG A 141 29.57 -9.16 -11.05
C ARG A 141 29.57 -9.23 -12.59
N ASP A 142 29.01 -10.28 -13.17
CA ASP A 142 28.83 -10.49 -14.62
C ASP A 142 27.85 -9.51 -15.26
N LEU A 143 26.87 -9.03 -14.49
CA LEU A 143 25.95 -7.97 -14.93
C LEU A 143 26.65 -6.60 -15.00
N LEU A 144 27.70 -6.41 -14.19
CA LEU A 144 28.36 -5.11 -14.02
C LEU A 144 29.31 -4.75 -15.18
N SER A 145 29.55 -3.46 -15.31
CA SER A 145 30.41 -2.79 -16.29
C SER A 145 31.16 -1.65 -15.60
N PRO A 146 32.34 -1.25 -16.12
CA PRO A 146 33.10 -0.14 -15.56
C PRO A 146 32.25 1.14 -15.51
N ASP A 147 32.35 1.90 -14.42
CA ASP A 147 31.74 3.23 -14.35
C ASP A 147 32.48 4.18 -15.30
N PRO A 148 31.83 4.72 -16.36
CA PRO A 148 32.47 5.62 -17.31
C PRO A 148 32.91 6.95 -16.68
N ASN A 149 32.36 7.30 -15.51
CA ASN A 149 32.68 8.53 -14.77
C ASN A 149 33.35 8.25 -13.41
N GLY A 150 33.72 7.01 -13.14
CA GLY A 150 34.27 6.56 -11.86
C GLY A 150 35.71 6.06 -11.97
N PRO A 151 36.30 5.59 -10.86
CA PRO A 151 37.70 5.13 -10.81
C PRO A 151 37.95 3.77 -11.53
N GLY A 152 37.12 3.39 -12.50
CA GLY A 152 37.19 2.11 -13.22
C GLY A 152 36.51 0.92 -12.52
N ASN A 153 35.86 1.14 -11.37
CA ASN A 153 35.12 0.08 -10.65
C ASN A 153 33.93 -0.43 -11.47
N LEU A 154 33.64 -1.73 -11.36
CA LEU A 154 32.46 -2.36 -11.97
C LEU A 154 31.23 -2.04 -11.11
N THR A 155 30.54 -0.94 -11.38
CA THR A 155 29.37 -0.51 -10.57
C THR A 155 28.15 -0.12 -11.41
N THR A 156 28.26 -0.18 -12.73
CA THR A 156 27.18 0.20 -13.65
C THR A 156 26.73 -0.98 -14.50
N VAL A 157 25.60 -0.85 -15.19
CA VAL A 157 25.11 -1.83 -16.18
C VAL A 157 24.95 -1.22 -17.58
N GLY A 158 25.57 -0.07 -17.81
CA GLY A 158 25.34 0.77 -18.98
C GLY A 158 23.98 1.48 -18.96
N PRO A 159 23.66 2.30 -19.98
CA PRO A 159 22.46 3.14 -19.99
C PRO A 159 21.19 2.28 -19.92
N PRO A 160 20.32 2.47 -18.90
CA PRO A 160 19.14 1.62 -18.71
C PRO A 160 18.03 1.90 -19.74
N ASN A 161 18.22 2.87 -20.65
CA ASN A 161 17.26 3.27 -21.67
C ASN A 161 17.74 3.09 -23.13
N ASP A 162 18.91 2.48 -23.36
CA ASP A 162 19.38 2.20 -24.72
C ASP A 162 18.63 1.00 -25.31
N ARG A 163 17.68 1.31 -26.20
CA ARG A 163 16.76 0.38 -26.86
C ARG A 163 17.16 0.05 -28.30
N THR A 164 18.32 0.50 -28.76
CA THR A 164 18.72 0.39 -30.18
C THR A 164 18.85 -1.07 -30.63
N LYS A 165 19.39 -1.94 -29.77
CA LYS A 165 19.62 -3.37 -30.05
C LYS A 165 18.48 -4.31 -29.65
N PHE A 166 17.71 -3.94 -28.63
CA PHE A 166 16.56 -4.71 -28.15
C PHE A 166 15.31 -3.86 -28.31
N PRO A 167 14.97 -3.53 -29.57
CA PRO A 167 13.93 -2.58 -29.83
C PRO A 167 12.61 -3.15 -29.35
N PHE A 168 11.79 -2.21 -28.93
CA PHE A 168 10.38 -2.41 -28.78
C PHE A 168 9.78 -2.36 -30.18
N THR A 169 9.52 -3.50 -30.85
CA THR A 169 9.07 -3.44 -32.26
C THR A 169 7.86 -4.31 -32.67
N PRO A 170 7.15 -3.88 -33.75
CA PRO A 170 7.37 -2.66 -34.55
C PRO A 170 6.18 -1.72 -34.68
N LYS A 171 6.46 -0.50 -35.16
CA LYS A 171 5.73 0.51 -35.98
C LYS A 171 4.30 0.25 -36.54
N ARG A 172 3.59 -0.81 -36.16
CA ARG A 172 2.20 -1.11 -36.53
C ARG A 172 1.51 -1.67 -35.31
N ARG A 173 0.27 -1.23 -35.07
CA ARG A 173 -0.60 -1.72 -33.98
C ARG A 173 -0.42 -3.24 -33.78
N PRO A 174 -0.38 -3.73 -32.53
CA PRO A 174 -0.28 -5.16 -32.31
C PRO A 174 -1.40 -5.86 -33.09
N LYS A 175 -1.06 -6.88 -33.89
CA LYS A 175 -2.07 -7.85 -34.31
C LYS A 175 -2.58 -8.49 -33.03
N GLU A 176 -3.90 -8.54 -32.85
CA GLU A 176 -4.54 -9.32 -31.80
C GLU A 176 -3.92 -10.73 -31.77
N GLY A 177 -3.62 -11.25 -30.57
CA GLY A 177 -3.09 -12.61 -30.40
C GLY A 177 -1.57 -12.78 -30.32
N ARG A 178 -0.76 -11.73 -30.07
CA ARG A 178 0.66 -11.96 -29.70
C ARG A 178 0.76 -12.71 -28.36
N PRO A 179 1.52 -13.82 -28.27
CA PRO A 179 1.77 -14.51 -27.01
C PRO A 179 2.32 -13.56 -25.96
N GLN A 180 1.64 -13.48 -24.82
CA GLN A 180 2.12 -12.77 -23.62
C GLN A 180 2.78 -13.78 -22.70
N VAL A 181 3.69 -13.32 -21.84
CA VAL A 181 4.09 -14.14 -20.69
C VAL A 181 2.88 -14.23 -19.75
N PRO A 182 2.47 -15.44 -19.33
CA PRO A 182 1.45 -15.55 -18.29
C PRO A 182 1.99 -14.93 -17.01
N SER A 183 1.18 -14.14 -16.30
CA SER A 183 1.55 -13.59 -15.01
C SER A 183 0.50 -13.92 -13.94
N THR A 184 0.97 -14.30 -12.75
CA THR A 184 0.14 -14.70 -11.63
C THR A 184 -0.05 -13.53 -10.66
N LYS A 185 -1.29 -13.21 -10.33
CA LYS A 185 -1.58 -12.16 -9.35
C LYS A 185 -1.27 -12.65 -7.93
N ILE A 186 -0.53 -11.85 -7.16
CA ILE A 186 -0.14 -12.11 -5.77
C ILE A 186 -0.34 -10.87 -4.89
N ASP A 187 -0.52 -11.06 -3.58
CA ASP A 187 -0.63 -9.94 -2.64
C ASP A 187 0.67 -9.13 -2.57
N PRO A 188 0.62 -7.79 -2.49
CA PRO A 188 1.81 -6.96 -2.30
C PRO A 188 2.62 -7.40 -1.08
N GLY A 189 3.93 -7.61 -1.24
CA GLY A 189 4.83 -8.04 -0.16
C GLY A 189 4.75 -9.53 0.22
N SER A 190 3.91 -10.32 -0.45
CA SER A 190 3.77 -11.75 -0.15
C SER A 190 4.99 -12.59 -0.58
N SER A 191 5.68 -12.19 -1.65
CA SER A 191 6.92 -12.82 -2.14
C SER A 191 8.16 -12.00 -1.81
N GLU A 192 9.35 -12.62 -1.86
CA GLU A 192 10.64 -11.92 -1.66
C GLU A 192 10.84 -10.82 -2.72
N LEU A 193 10.51 -11.10 -3.98
CA LEU A 193 10.54 -10.11 -5.07
C LEU A 193 9.58 -8.94 -4.81
N ALA A 194 8.38 -9.20 -4.31
CA ALA A 194 7.43 -8.15 -3.95
C ALA A 194 7.95 -7.29 -2.79
N ARG A 195 8.54 -7.89 -1.75
CA ARG A 195 9.19 -7.16 -0.64
C ARG A 195 10.40 -6.35 -1.11
N ALA A 196 11.17 -6.86 -2.06
CA ALA A 196 12.30 -6.14 -2.64
C ALA A 196 11.88 -4.81 -3.29
N THR A 197 10.72 -4.77 -3.96
CA THR A 197 10.17 -3.50 -4.49
C THR A 197 9.72 -2.54 -3.39
N GLN A 198 9.12 -3.03 -2.30
CA GLN A 198 8.77 -2.19 -1.14
C GLN A 198 10.01 -1.59 -0.48
N ARG A 199 11.08 -2.39 -0.36
CA ARG A 199 12.39 -1.97 0.14
C ARG A 199 12.98 -0.86 -0.75
N ALA A 200 12.92 -1.02 -2.07
CA ALA A 200 13.34 0.01 -3.01
C ALA A 200 12.56 1.31 -2.83
N ARG A 201 11.22 1.25 -2.76
CA ARG A 201 10.38 2.44 -2.52
C ARG A 201 10.73 3.18 -1.24
N ARG A 202 11.05 2.44 -0.18
CA ARG A 202 11.50 3.04 1.09
C ARG A 202 12.84 3.71 0.97
N ALA A 203 13.82 2.99 0.44
CA ALA A 203 15.17 3.51 0.32
C ALA A 203 15.23 4.76 -0.58
N THR A 204 14.35 4.89 -1.58
CA THR A 204 14.27 6.05 -2.47
C THR A 204 13.22 7.09 -2.08
N ASN A 205 12.38 6.81 -1.08
CA ASN A 205 11.20 7.60 -0.71
C ASN A 205 10.23 7.88 -1.89
N GLN A 206 10.14 6.95 -2.86
CA GLN A 206 9.31 7.10 -4.05
C GLN A 206 8.02 6.29 -3.92
N TYR A 207 6.96 6.93 -3.42
CA TYR A 207 5.62 6.35 -3.25
C TYR A 207 4.56 6.92 -4.20
N GLY A 208 4.94 7.77 -5.17
CA GLY A 208 3.97 8.46 -6.02
C GLY A 208 3.19 9.59 -5.32
N GLY A 209 2.52 10.43 -6.11
CA GLY A 209 1.90 11.69 -5.68
C GLY A 209 0.38 11.68 -5.81
N GLY A 210 -0.32 11.14 -4.81
CA GLY A 210 -1.78 11.28 -4.72
C GLY A 210 -2.57 10.80 -5.95
N VAL A 211 -3.87 11.08 -5.97
CA VAL A 211 -4.77 10.64 -7.06
C VAL A 211 -4.68 11.59 -8.28
N GLU A 212 -4.03 12.74 -8.12
CA GLU A 212 -4.03 13.83 -9.11
C GLU A 212 -2.64 14.20 -9.67
N GLU A 213 -1.53 13.80 -9.06
CA GLU A 213 -0.18 14.23 -9.46
C GLU A 213 0.73 13.07 -9.89
N ASN A 214 0.76 12.84 -11.21
CA ASN A 214 1.55 11.81 -11.91
C ASN A 214 1.13 10.35 -11.64
N PRO A 215 0.96 9.52 -12.69
CA PRO A 215 0.91 8.08 -12.48
C PRO A 215 2.20 7.65 -11.77
N SER A 216 2.04 7.11 -10.56
CA SER A 216 3.13 6.64 -9.71
C SER A 216 4.05 5.72 -10.51
N ALA A 217 5.35 5.97 -10.46
CA ALA A 217 6.34 5.12 -11.11
C ALA A 217 6.20 3.67 -10.61
N ASN A 218 6.29 2.71 -11.53
CA ASN A 218 6.19 1.28 -11.26
C ASN A 218 7.56 0.72 -10.93
N TYR A 219 7.62 -0.28 -10.04
CA TYR A 219 8.82 -1.07 -9.79
C TYR A 219 8.66 -2.49 -10.33
N ALA A 220 9.78 -3.06 -10.78
CA ALA A 220 9.93 -4.47 -11.10
C ALA A 220 11.16 -5.04 -10.38
N ALA A 221 11.14 -6.33 -10.11
CA ALA A 221 12.22 -7.07 -9.49
C ALA A 221 12.49 -8.37 -10.27
N PHE A 222 13.74 -8.66 -10.56
CA PHE A 222 14.18 -9.89 -11.24
C PHE A 222 15.01 -10.69 -10.24
N HIS A 223 14.68 -11.98 -10.10
CA HIS A 223 15.58 -12.94 -9.46
C HIS A 223 16.60 -13.36 -10.52
N TYR A 224 17.87 -13.35 -10.14
CA TYR A 224 18.99 -13.65 -11.00
C TYR A 224 19.91 -14.64 -10.32
N ASP A 225 20.17 -15.77 -10.98
CA ASP A 225 21.14 -16.77 -10.54
C ASP A 225 22.12 -17.06 -11.67
N ASN A 226 23.38 -16.74 -11.44
CA ASN A 226 24.46 -17.01 -12.39
C ASN A 226 25.02 -18.44 -12.31
N GLY A 227 24.39 -19.33 -11.56
CA GLY A 227 24.80 -20.72 -11.38
C GLY A 227 25.95 -20.90 -10.39
N THR A 228 26.37 -19.83 -9.70
CA THR A 228 27.42 -19.90 -8.66
C THR A 228 26.88 -20.17 -7.26
N GLY A 229 25.56 -20.36 -7.12
CA GLY A 229 24.90 -20.54 -5.82
C GLY A 229 24.76 -19.24 -5.01
N ASN A 230 24.93 -18.08 -5.65
CA ASN A 230 24.77 -16.76 -5.04
C ASN A 230 23.68 -15.98 -5.78
N PRO A 231 22.40 -16.37 -5.66
CA PRO A 231 21.33 -15.65 -6.31
C PRO A 231 21.20 -14.23 -5.75
N VAL A 232 20.71 -13.32 -6.57
CA VAL A 232 20.46 -11.93 -6.20
C VAL A 232 19.11 -11.47 -6.76
N ILE A 233 18.54 -10.44 -6.15
CA ILE A 233 17.38 -9.72 -6.68
C ILE A 233 17.83 -8.36 -7.16
N VAL A 234 17.52 -8.02 -8.40
CA VAL A 234 17.75 -6.69 -8.95
C VAL A 234 16.41 -6.00 -9.16
N VAL A 235 16.29 -4.78 -8.66
CA VAL A 235 15.06 -3.98 -8.65
C VAL A 235 15.29 -2.72 -9.46
N ALA A 236 14.33 -2.35 -10.32
CA ALA A 236 14.38 -1.08 -11.04
C ALA A 236 13.03 -0.38 -11.04
N GLN A 237 13.09 0.95 -11.10
CA GLN A 237 11.94 1.80 -11.31
C GLN A 237 11.74 2.07 -12.80
N SER A 238 10.49 2.23 -13.23
CA SER A 238 10.16 2.79 -14.54
C SER A 238 10.73 4.21 -14.68
N ILE A 239 11.28 4.54 -15.85
CA ILE A 239 11.71 5.91 -16.16
C ILE A 239 10.50 6.67 -16.71
N PRO A 240 10.06 7.77 -16.06
CA PRO A 240 8.88 8.53 -16.46
C PRO A 240 8.93 8.91 -17.95
N ARG A 241 7.81 8.69 -18.66
CA ARG A 241 7.64 8.99 -20.09
C ARG A 241 8.66 8.32 -21.04
N SER A 242 9.46 7.38 -20.55
CA SER A 242 10.54 6.75 -21.34
C SER A 242 10.39 5.23 -21.43
N SER A 243 10.49 4.52 -20.29
CA SER A 243 10.58 3.07 -20.26
C SER A 243 9.91 2.48 -19.01
N HIS A 244 9.17 1.39 -19.19
CA HIS A 244 8.59 0.63 -18.08
C HIS A 244 9.68 -0.12 -17.31
N SER A 245 9.44 -0.36 -16.03
CA SER A 245 10.40 -0.97 -15.09
C SER A 245 11.00 -2.28 -15.58
N GLU A 246 10.20 -3.12 -16.23
CA GLU A 246 10.60 -4.43 -16.77
C GLU A 246 11.65 -4.28 -17.86
N ILE A 247 11.52 -3.23 -18.68
CA ILE A 247 12.44 -2.93 -19.78
C ILE A 247 13.73 -2.32 -19.21
N VAL A 248 13.59 -1.35 -18.31
CA VAL A 248 14.72 -0.72 -17.61
C VAL A 248 15.58 -1.79 -16.95
N LEU A 249 14.94 -2.76 -16.30
CA LEU A 249 15.60 -3.85 -15.60
C LEU A 249 16.18 -4.92 -16.54
N GLY A 250 15.45 -5.32 -17.57
CA GLY A 250 15.86 -6.44 -18.42
C GLY A 250 16.91 -6.09 -19.50
N LEU A 251 16.99 -4.84 -19.96
CA LEU A 251 17.99 -4.42 -20.97
C LEU A 251 19.44 -4.73 -20.57
N PRO A 252 19.88 -4.44 -19.33
CA PRO A 252 21.16 -4.92 -18.79
C PRO A 252 21.46 -6.40 -19.03
N PHE A 253 20.52 -7.28 -18.67
CA PHE A 253 20.70 -8.73 -18.81
C PHE A 253 20.83 -9.12 -20.28
N LEU A 254 20.01 -8.56 -21.16
CA LEU A 254 20.05 -8.85 -22.60
C LEU A 254 21.35 -8.39 -23.25
N ARG A 255 21.87 -7.21 -22.89
CA ARG A 255 23.17 -6.73 -23.41
C ARG A 255 24.33 -7.64 -23.05
N LYS A 256 24.23 -8.34 -21.92
CA LYS A 256 25.25 -9.25 -21.40
C LYS A 256 25.00 -10.72 -21.79
N GLY A 257 23.89 -11.04 -22.46
CA GLY A 257 23.51 -12.41 -22.78
C GLY A 257 23.09 -13.23 -21.56
N LEU A 258 22.64 -12.58 -20.49
CA LEU A 258 22.32 -13.17 -19.18
C LEU A 258 20.82 -13.42 -18.98
N GLN A 259 19.99 -13.24 -20.00
CA GLN A 259 18.53 -13.39 -19.89
C GLN A 259 18.07 -14.79 -19.47
N ASP A 260 18.86 -15.81 -19.78
CA ASP A 260 18.55 -17.21 -19.46
C ASP A 260 18.73 -17.56 -17.98
N ASN A 261 19.38 -16.66 -17.23
CA ASN A 261 19.71 -16.79 -15.82
C ASN A 261 18.70 -16.02 -14.93
N VAL A 262 17.66 -15.46 -15.54
CA VAL A 262 16.51 -14.84 -14.86
C VAL A 262 15.36 -15.83 -14.86
N ASP A 263 15.09 -16.42 -13.71
CA ASP A 263 14.09 -17.47 -13.50
C ASP A 263 12.74 -16.93 -13.04
N ALA A 264 12.75 -15.85 -12.24
CA ALA A 264 11.55 -15.21 -11.71
C ALA A 264 11.52 -13.68 -11.86
N VAL A 265 10.34 -13.13 -12.14
CA VAL A 265 10.08 -11.70 -12.31
C VAL A 265 8.84 -11.29 -11.52
N TYR A 266 8.94 -10.21 -10.78
CA TYR A 266 7.80 -9.52 -10.18
C TYR A 266 7.66 -8.12 -10.77
N THR A 267 6.43 -7.71 -11.02
CA THR A 267 6.08 -6.34 -11.38
C THR A 267 4.97 -5.86 -10.47
N GLU A 268 5.04 -4.65 -9.92
CA GLU A 268 3.94 -4.22 -9.03
C GLU A 268 2.60 -4.24 -9.74
N ARG A 269 2.59 -3.79 -11.00
CA ARG A 269 1.43 -3.84 -11.88
C ARG A 269 1.64 -4.88 -12.98
N GLN A 270 0.56 -5.51 -13.42
CA GLN A 270 0.58 -6.56 -14.46
C GLN A 270 1.39 -6.11 -15.68
N PRO A 271 2.26 -6.95 -16.27
CA PRO A 271 2.93 -6.60 -17.52
C PRO A 271 1.89 -6.18 -18.57
N CYS A 272 2.01 -4.97 -19.13
CA CYS A 272 0.88 -4.34 -19.82
C CYS A 272 0.29 -5.25 -20.93
N PRO A 273 -1.03 -5.55 -20.87
CA PRO A 273 -1.68 -6.50 -21.77
C PRO A 273 -2.00 -5.91 -23.14
N THR A 274 -2.14 -4.58 -23.24
CA THR A 274 -2.38 -3.84 -24.48
C THR A 274 -1.41 -2.68 -24.62
N GLY A 275 -0.99 -2.34 -25.85
CA GLY A 275 -0.07 -1.22 -26.10
C GLY A 275 1.40 -1.57 -25.87
N SER A 276 2.03 -1.00 -24.84
CA SER A 276 3.41 -1.26 -24.44
C SER A 276 3.57 -2.73 -24.01
N THR A 277 3.70 -3.69 -24.93
CA THR A 277 3.70 -5.14 -24.70
C THR A 277 4.86 -5.64 -23.83
N CYS A 278 4.94 -5.23 -22.56
CA CYS A 278 5.90 -5.74 -21.57
C CYS A 278 5.74 -7.26 -21.43
N GLY A 279 4.51 -7.76 -21.44
CA GLY A 279 4.24 -9.20 -21.40
C GLY A 279 4.83 -9.94 -22.60
N ALA A 280 4.61 -9.45 -23.83
CA ALA A 280 5.19 -10.05 -25.03
C ALA A 280 6.72 -9.87 -25.10
N TRP A 281 7.23 -8.74 -24.59
CA TRP A 281 8.67 -8.47 -24.56
C TRP A 281 9.38 -9.43 -23.62
N LEU A 282 8.85 -9.63 -22.41
CA LEU A 282 9.34 -10.67 -21.49
C LEU A 282 9.24 -12.05 -22.14
N LYS A 283 8.11 -12.38 -22.78
CA LYS A 283 7.97 -13.67 -23.48
C LYS A 283 8.99 -13.90 -24.59
N GLN A 284 9.34 -12.84 -25.32
CA GLN A 284 10.28 -12.90 -26.45
C GLN A 284 11.73 -13.00 -25.97
N TYR A 285 12.11 -12.18 -25.00
CA TYR A 285 13.52 -11.98 -24.64
C TYR A 285 13.94 -12.74 -23.37
N PHE A 286 12.99 -13.20 -22.56
CA PHE A 286 13.21 -13.99 -21.36
C PHE A 286 12.40 -15.30 -21.42
N PRO A 287 12.62 -16.15 -22.46
CA PRO A 287 11.77 -17.32 -22.70
C PRO A 287 11.89 -18.40 -21.61
N LYS A 288 12.97 -18.38 -20.81
CA LYS A 288 13.21 -19.31 -19.70
C LYS A 288 12.67 -18.82 -18.35
N THR A 289 12.24 -17.57 -18.25
CA THR A 289 11.57 -17.09 -17.04
C THR A 289 10.21 -17.77 -16.92
N THR A 290 10.03 -18.54 -15.85
CA THR A 290 8.84 -19.37 -15.65
C THR A 290 7.90 -18.79 -14.60
N ASP A 291 8.42 -18.03 -13.64
CA ASP A 291 7.63 -17.41 -12.58
C ASP A 291 7.52 -15.91 -12.80
N VAL A 292 6.40 -15.47 -13.39
CA VAL A 292 6.09 -14.04 -13.52
C VAL A 292 4.90 -13.72 -12.64
N THR A 293 5.05 -12.78 -11.73
CA THR A 293 4.01 -12.39 -10.77
C THR A 293 3.77 -10.89 -10.78
N HIS A 294 2.56 -10.50 -10.38
CA HIS A 294 2.21 -9.09 -10.22
C HIS A 294 1.19 -8.86 -9.11
N SER A 295 1.01 -7.62 -8.65
CA SER A 295 0.03 -7.33 -7.58
C SER A 295 -1.22 -6.57 -8.04
N PHE A 296 -1.10 -5.69 -9.03
CA PHE A 296 -2.21 -4.84 -9.48
C PHE A 296 -2.49 -5.07 -10.96
N ASP A 297 -3.73 -5.43 -11.32
CA ASP A 297 -4.12 -5.63 -12.73
C ASP A 297 -4.26 -4.29 -13.48
N TYR A 298 -4.16 -4.35 -14.81
CA TYR A 298 -4.47 -3.19 -15.68
C TYR A 298 -5.90 -3.18 -16.26
N ASN A 299 -6.66 -4.30 -16.25
CA ASN A 299 -7.92 -4.46 -17.03
C ASN A 299 -9.19 -4.07 -16.23
N GLY A 300 -10.31 -3.50 -16.75
CA GLY A 300 -10.75 -3.06 -18.09
C GLY A 300 -12.02 -2.14 -18.03
N GLN A 301 -12.42 -1.52 -19.16
CA GLN A 301 -13.47 -0.47 -19.40
C GLN A 301 -13.41 0.84 -18.58
N ALA A 302 -12.74 0.85 -17.44
CA ALA A 302 -12.26 2.06 -16.81
C ALA A 302 -10.84 1.78 -16.31
N SER A 303 -9.85 2.42 -16.92
CA SER A 303 -8.44 2.38 -16.50
C SER A 303 -8.22 2.86 -15.05
N SER A 304 -9.28 3.19 -14.31
CA SER A 304 -9.25 3.76 -12.98
C SER A 304 -9.02 2.71 -11.88
N ASP A 305 -9.60 1.51 -11.91
CA ASP A 305 -9.64 0.68 -10.69
C ASP A 305 -8.26 0.12 -10.29
N GLY A 306 -7.51 -0.50 -11.20
CA GLY A 306 -6.16 -0.99 -10.92
C GLY A 306 -5.15 0.11 -10.57
N ASN A 307 -5.23 1.26 -11.27
CA ASN A 307 -4.46 2.46 -10.95
C ASN A 307 -4.76 2.98 -9.53
N VAL A 308 -6.05 3.05 -9.20
CA VAL A 308 -6.54 3.54 -7.90
C VAL A 308 -6.14 2.59 -6.79
N GLN A 309 -6.26 1.28 -7.00
CA GLN A 309 -5.81 0.27 -6.04
C GLN A 309 -4.31 0.37 -5.77
N HIS A 310 -3.50 0.49 -6.83
CA HIS A 310 -2.06 0.69 -6.70
C HIS A 310 -1.75 1.98 -5.93
N ASN A 311 -2.36 3.11 -6.30
CA ASN A 311 -2.14 4.39 -5.61
C ASN A 311 -2.56 4.34 -4.12
N ARG A 312 -3.71 3.73 -3.80
CA ARG A 312 -4.14 3.51 -2.40
C ARG A 312 -3.13 2.67 -1.65
N TYR A 313 -2.64 1.60 -2.28
CA TYR A 313 -1.58 0.78 -1.70
C TYR A 313 -0.32 1.60 -1.40
N LEU A 314 0.11 2.48 -2.32
CA LEU A 314 1.30 3.29 -2.11
C LEU A 314 1.14 4.32 -0.99
N ILE A 315 -0.03 4.96 -0.88
CA ILE A 315 -0.36 5.87 0.22
C ILE A 315 -0.27 5.11 1.56
N ASN A 316 -0.87 3.92 1.62
CA ASN A 316 -0.85 3.09 2.81
C ASN A 316 0.56 2.57 3.12
N LEU A 317 1.34 2.18 2.11
CA LEU A 317 2.71 1.73 2.27
C LEU A 317 3.61 2.85 2.82
N LYS A 318 3.48 4.08 2.30
CA LYS A 318 4.19 5.25 2.80
C LYS A 318 3.88 5.48 4.29
N ARG A 319 2.59 5.48 4.64
CA ARG A 319 2.14 5.64 6.04
C ARG A 319 2.72 4.54 6.93
N ARG A 320 2.66 3.28 6.50
CA ARG A 320 3.21 2.13 7.25
C ARG A 320 4.72 2.29 7.49
N HIS A 321 5.48 2.64 6.46
CA HIS A 321 6.92 2.85 6.64
C HIS A 321 7.24 4.05 7.55
N GLN A 322 6.44 5.12 7.52
CA GLN A 322 6.59 6.23 8.46
C GLN A 322 6.32 5.79 9.91
N GLN A 323 5.32 4.94 10.15
CA GLN A 323 5.00 4.46 11.50
C GLN A 323 6.06 3.50 12.06
N ILE A 324 6.73 2.73 11.19
CA ILE A 324 7.69 1.72 11.62
C ILE A 324 9.11 2.32 11.79
N TYR A 325 9.46 3.33 10.99
CA TYR A 325 10.85 3.80 10.86
C TYR A 325 11.03 5.31 11.05
N GLY A 326 9.96 6.08 11.25
CA GLY A 326 9.99 7.52 11.52
C GLY A 326 9.92 7.80 13.01
#